data_AF-A0A8T4UA19-F1
#
_entry.id   AF-A0A8T4UA19-F1
#
_cell.length_a   1.000
_cell.length_b   1.000
_cell.length_c   1.000
_cell.angle_alpha   90.00
_cell.angle_beta   90.00
_cell.angle_gamma   90.00
#
_symmetry.space_group_name_H-M   'P 1'
#
loop_
_entity.id
_entity.type
_entity.pdbx_description
1 polymer ?
#
loop_
_entity_poly.entity_id
_entity_poly.type
_entity_poly.pdbx_seq_one_letter_code
_entity_poly.pdbx_strand_id
1 'polypeptide(L)'
;MKFANITVKNNLFLAPMAGICDVAFRVLCKKYGAGFVYSEFINVEGISREIPNSMRMLKTVEEEKPVGIQIFGTKLDSIAKSCRILQDKVNLIDLNLGCPVHKVTCTGAGAALLEKPEKLGEIVRTMVKNSSVPITVKMRRADRENKEEGYAQTIKIAKIIQDSGASALTLHGRTVPQGYSGKADWSYIRAVKEALDIPVFGNGDIRSRQYYLDIINQT
;
A
#
# COMPACT_ATOMS: atom_id res chain seq x y z
N MET A 1 17.81 -1.49 7.33
CA MET A 1 17.38 -1.63 5.92
C MET A 1 17.09 -0.25 5.36
N LYS A 2 17.33 -0.03 4.06
CA LYS A 2 16.96 1.21 3.37
C LYS A 2 16.10 0.87 2.16
N PHE A 3 15.04 1.63 1.92
CA PHE A 3 14.27 1.60 0.67
C PHE A 3 13.90 3.03 0.28
N ALA A 4 13.98 3.36 -1.00
CA ALA A 4 13.99 4.75 -1.47
C ALA A 4 15.02 5.59 -0.67
N ASN A 5 14.59 6.71 -0.08
CA ASN A 5 15.39 7.55 0.81
C ASN A 5 15.12 7.28 2.32
N ILE A 6 14.40 6.21 2.68
CA ILE A 6 13.95 5.93 4.05
C ILE A 6 14.81 4.85 4.68
N THR A 7 15.31 5.12 5.89
CA THR A 7 16.05 4.14 6.70
C THR A 7 15.15 3.58 7.80
N VAL A 8 15.08 2.25 7.90
CA VAL A 8 14.27 1.52 8.89
C VAL A 8 15.11 0.48 9.64
N LYS A 9 14.74 0.21 10.89
CA LYS A 9 15.45 -0.73 11.78
C LYS A 9 15.42 -2.17 11.26
N ASN A 10 14.29 -2.60 10.68
CA ASN A 10 14.06 -3.95 10.16
C ASN A 10 13.02 -3.88 9.02
N ASN A 11 12.66 -5.04 8.45
CA ASN A 11 11.67 -5.20 7.39
C ASN A 11 10.27 -5.60 7.90
N LEU A 12 9.96 -5.37 9.18
CA LEU A 12 8.67 -5.69 9.79
C LEU A 12 7.81 -4.43 9.89
N PHE A 13 6.81 -4.33 9.03
CA PHE A 13 5.98 -3.13 8.93
C PHE A 13 4.55 -3.39 9.41
N LEU A 14 3.98 -2.43 10.15
CA LEU A 14 2.57 -2.48 10.52
C LEU A 14 1.71 -2.16 9.28
N ALA A 15 0.90 -3.12 8.84
CA ALA A 15 0.00 -2.93 7.70
C ALA A 15 -1.12 -1.90 8.02
N PRO A 16 -1.58 -1.13 7.02
CA PRO A 16 -2.68 -0.18 7.19
C PRO A 16 -4.02 -0.90 7.41
N MET A 17 -4.72 -0.57 8.51
CA MET A 17 -6.01 -1.14 8.88
C MET A 17 -6.96 -0.04 9.35
N ALA A 18 -8.03 0.21 8.60
CA ALA A 18 -9.06 1.18 8.96
C ALA A 18 -9.76 0.80 10.28
N GLY A 19 -9.97 1.79 11.14
CA GLY A 19 -10.52 1.64 12.49
C GLY A 19 -9.54 1.09 13.54
N ILE A 20 -8.29 0.79 13.15
CA ILE A 20 -7.31 0.14 14.04
C ILE A 20 -6.02 0.95 14.13
N CYS A 21 -5.46 1.38 13.00
CA CYS A 21 -4.15 2.02 12.93
C CYS A 21 -4.18 3.52 13.26
N ASP A 22 -4.76 3.88 14.42
CA ASP A 22 -4.67 5.24 14.96
C ASP A 22 -3.25 5.55 15.50
N VAL A 23 -3.02 6.79 15.93
CA VAL A 23 -1.70 7.21 16.43
C VAL A 23 -1.25 6.37 17.63
N ALA A 24 -2.14 6.07 18.57
CA ALA A 24 -1.79 5.35 19.79
C ALA A 24 -1.34 3.92 19.47
N PHE A 25 -2.05 3.23 18.59
CA PHE A 25 -1.71 1.88 18.17
C PHE A 25 -0.39 1.85 17.38
N ARG A 26 -0.16 2.82 16.48
CA ARG A 26 1.08 2.90 15.70
C ARG A 26 2.30 3.16 16.59
N VAL A 27 2.20 4.06 17.57
CA VAL A 27 3.26 4.29 18.57
C VAL A 27 3.53 3.02 19.38
N LEU A 28 2.48 2.30 19.77
CA LEU A 28 2.63 1.02 20.48
C LEU A 28 3.39 -0.01 19.63
N CYS A 29 3.01 -0.18 18.36
CA CYS A 29 3.71 -1.07 17.44
C CYS A 29 5.18 -0.69 17.23
N LYS A 30 5.50 0.61 17.15
CA LYS A 30 6.89 1.09 17.11
C LYS A 30 7.67 0.70 18.36
N LYS A 31 7.08 0.90 19.54
CA LYS A 31 7.70 0.51 20.82
C LYS A 31 8.01 -0.99 20.87
N TYR A 32 7.17 -1.84 20.29
CA TYR A 32 7.38 -3.29 20.19
C TYR A 32 8.21 -3.73 18.97
N GLY A 33 8.79 -2.79 18.22
CA GLY A 33 9.84 -3.09 17.24
C GLY A 33 9.40 -3.08 15.77
N ALA A 34 8.22 -2.54 15.43
CA ALA A 34 7.88 -2.27 14.04
C ALA A 34 8.92 -1.32 13.41
N GLY A 35 9.50 -1.73 12.28
CA GLY A 35 10.47 -0.91 11.53
C GLY A 35 9.81 0.31 10.88
N PHE A 36 8.56 0.14 10.43
CA PHE A 36 7.75 1.17 9.77
C PHE A 36 6.27 0.97 10.13
N VAL A 37 5.48 2.04 10.12
CA VAL A 37 4.04 1.98 10.38
C VAL A 37 3.26 2.75 9.33
N TYR A 38 2.09 2.23 8.96
CA TYR A 38 1.16 2.92 8.07
C TYR A 38 -0.08 3.38 8.86
N SER A 39 -0.63 4.53 8.48
CA SER A 39 -1.93 4.98 8.98
C SER A 39 -3.08 4.11 8.45
N GLU A 40 -4.29 4.42 8.88
CA GLU A 40 -5.50 4.06 8.12
C GLU A 40 -5.48 4.63 6.70
N PHE A 41 -6.38 4.19 5.83
CA PHE A 41 -6.49 4.72 4.48
C PHE A 41 -7.58 5.79 4.33
N ILE A 42 -7.22 6.88 3.66
CA ILE A 42 -8.02 8.13 3.66
C ILE A 42 -8.39 8.52 2.23
N ASN A 43 -9.62 8.98 2.04
CA ASN A 43 -10.10 9.39 0.71
C ASN A 43 -9.44 10.70 0.29
N VAL A 44 -8.84 10.74 -0.91
CA VAL A 44 -8.21 11.96 -1.45
C VAL A 44 -9.18 13.12 -1.63
N GLU A 45 -10.48 12.88 -1.86
CA GLU A 45 -11.47 13.96 -1.93
C GLU A 45 -11.64 14.66 -0.57
N GLY A 46 -11.51 13.90 0.52
CA GLY A 46 -11.60 14.45 1.87
C GLY A 46 -10.38 15.29 2.23
N ILE A 47 -9.20 14.85 1.81
CA ILE A 47 -7.94 15.58 2.02
C ILE A 47 -7.88 16.82 1.12
N SER A 48 -8.20 16.69 -0.18
CA SER A 48 -8.12 17.79 -1.14
C SER A 48 -9.09 18.93 -0.82
N ARG A 49 -10.24 18.62 -0.21
CA ARG A 49 -11.22 19.62 0.27
C ARG A 49 -11.02 20.01 1.73
N GLU A 50 -9.96 19.50 2.37
CA GLU A 50 -9.58 19.79 3.75
C GLU A 50 -10.73 19.54 4.74
N ILE A 51 -11.51 18.48 4.50
CA ILE A 51 -12.62 18.09 5.35
C ILE A 51 -12.09 17.79 6.76
N PRO A 52 -12.63 18.41 7.83
CA PRO A 52 -12.03 18.35 9.17
C PRO A 52 -11.73 16.94 9.67
N ASN A 53 -12.65 15.99 9.43
CA ASN A 53 -12.43 14.61 9.83
C ASN A 53 -11.27 13.93 9.07
N SER A 54 -11.13 14.20 7.76
CA SER A 54 -10.03 13.65 6.95
C SER A 54 -8.70 14.25 7.40
N MET A 55 -8.66 15.57 7.67
CA MET A 55 -7.46 16.24 8.17
C MET A 55 -7.04 15.74 9.55
N ARG A 56 -8.00 15.43 10.44
CA ARG A 56 -7.73 14.81 11.74
C ARG A 56 -7.05 13.43 11.61
N MET A 57 -7.45 12.64 10.62
CA MET A 57 -6.83 11.32 10.36
C MET A 57 -5.39 11.44 9.83
N LEU A 58 -4.96 12.62 9.38
CA LEU A 58 -3.57 12.88 8.93
C LEU A 58 -2.59 13.10 10.09
N LYS A 59 -3.07 13.08 11.34
CA LYS A 59 -2.21 13.35 12.50
C LYS A 59 -1.12 12.28 12.62
N THR A 60 0.11 12.77 12.72
CA THR A 60 1.29 11.98 13.03
C THR A 60 2.05 12.58 14.22
N VAL A 61 2.89 11.77 14.87
CA VAL A 61 3.77 12.20 15.97
C VAL A 61 5.22 11.71 15.73
N GLU A 62 6.19 12.24 16.47
CA GLU A 62 7.61 11.91 16.22
C GLU A 62 7.93 10.46 16.61
N GLU A 63 7.32 9.96 17.68
CA GLU A 63 7.53 8.64 18.25
C GLU A 63 7.13 7.50 17.31
N GLU A 64 6.27 7.77 16.33
CA GLU A 64 5.87 6.79 15.34
C GLU A 64 6.70 6.81 14.06
N LYS A 65 7.63 7.75 13.90
CA LYS A 65 8.41 7.87 12.67
C LYS A 65 9.45 6.73 12.52
N PRO A 66 9.78 6.31 11.29
CA PRO A 66 9.12 6.70 10.04
C PRO A 66 7.70 6.12 9.90
N VAL A 67 6.80 6.94 9.34
CA VAL A 67 5.37 6.66 9.12
C VAL A 67 4.94 7.02 7.71
N GLY A 68 4.04 6.22 7.13
CA GLY A 68 3.40 6.49 5.84
C GLY A 68 1.91 6.68 6.00
N ILE A 69 1.32 7.57 5.20
CA ILE A 69 -0.15 7.68 5.11
C ILE A 69 -0.63 6.98 3.84
N GLN A 70 -1.63 6.11 4.01
CA GLN A 70 -2.27 5.44 2.88
C GLN A 70 -3.47 6.28 2.39
N ILE A 71 -3.59 6.43 1.08
CA ILE A 71 -4.69 7.16 0.43
C ILE A 71 -5.41 6.30 -0.60
N PHE A 72 -6.62 6.71 -0.97
CA PHE A 72 -7.36 6.13 -2.10
C PHE A 72 -8.22 7.16 -2.81
N GLY A 73 -8.45 6.92 -4.10
CA GLY A 73 -9.39 7.63 -4.96
C GLY A 73 -8.91 7.66 -6.41
N THR A 74 -9.68 8.32 -7.28
CA THR A 74 -9.50 8.22 -8.75
C THR A 74 -9.37 9.57 -9.47
N LYS A 75 -9.76 10.68 -8.82
CA LYS A 75 -9.68 12.02 -9.41
C LYS A 75 -8.26 12.58 -9.31
N LEU A 76 -7.62 12.80 -10.45
CA LEU A 76 -6.21 13.20 -10.53
C LEU A 76 -5.93 14.51 -9.80
N ASP A 77 -6.81 15.52 -9.91
CA ASP A 77 -6.63 16.81 -9.25
C ASP A 77 -6.63 16.67 -7.71
N SER A 78 -7.56 15.88 -7.17
CA SER A 78 -7.62 15.61 -5.74
C SER A 78 -6.43 14.80 -5.27
N ILE A 79 -5.96 13.83 -6.06
CA ILE A 79 -4.74 13.06 -5.77
C ILE A 79 -3.54 14.00 -5.71
N ALA A 80 -3.38 14.88 -6.71
CA ALA A 80 -2.27 15.83 -6.77
C ALA A 80 -2.29 16.82 -5.59
N LYS A 81 -3.47 17.38 -5.25
CA LYS A 81 -3.60 18.27 -4.08
C LYS A 81 -3.30 17.52 -2.77
N SER A 82 -3.81 16.30 -2.63
CA SER A 82 -3.56 15.47 -1.44
C SER A 82 -2.08 15.13 -1.26
N CYS A 83 -1.38 14.80 -2.35
CA CYS A 83 0.06 14.50 -2.28
C CYS A 83 0.87 15.69 -1.76
N ARG A 84 0.56 16.90 -2.24
CA ARG A 84 1.19 18.14 -1.77
C ARG A 84 0.90 18.45 -0.30
N ILE A 85 -0.32 18.17 0.17
CA ILE A 85 -0.68 18.35 1.60
C ILE A 85 0.07 17.36 2.49
N LEU A 86 0.26 16.13 2.02
CA LEU A 86 0.83 15.04 2.80
C LEU A 86 2.36 15.09 2.88
N GLN A 87 3.04 15.53 1.82
CA GLN A 87 4.50 15.38 1.69
C GLN A 87 5.31 15.95 2.87
N ASP A 88 4.80 16.96 3.57
CA ASP A 88 5.48 17.59 4.70
C ASP A 88 5.16 16.91 6.06
N LYS A 89 4.30 15.88 6.07
CA LYS A 89 3.76 15.25 7.28
C LYS A 89 4.21 13.80 7.48
N VAL A 90 4.70 13.16 6.41
CA VAL A 90 4.98 11.72 6.37
C VAL A 90 6.29 11.42 5.67
N ASN A 91 6.80 10.20 5.85
CA ASN A 91 8.01 9.75 5.19
C ASN A 91 7.75 9.14 3.81
N LEU A 92 6.51 8.74 3.52
CA LEU A 92 6.03 8.30 2.21
C LEU A 92 4.50 8.43 2.13
N ILE A 93 3.98 8.37 0.91
CA ILE A 93 2.54 8.28 0.64
C ILE A 93 2.27 6.93 -0.05
N ASP A 94 1.30 6.18 0.46
CA ASP A 94 0.94 4.86 -0.06
C ASP A 94 -0.41 4.87 -0.77
N LEU A 95 -0.53 4.20 -1.91
CA LEU A 95 -1.80 4.04 -2.63
C LEU A 95 -2.45 2.69 -2.29
N ASN A 96 -3.69 2.73 -1.79
CA ASN A 96 -4.49 1.53 -1.57
C ASN A 96 -5.12 1.02 -2.88
N LEU A 97 -4.74 -0.19 -3.29
CA LEU A 97 -5.35 -0.98 -4.37
C LEU A 97 -5.89 -2.33 -3.87
N GLY A 98 -6.01 -2.51 -2.56
CA GLY A 98 -6.34 -3.80 -1.95
C GLY A 98 -7.71 -3.86 -1.28
N CYS A 99 -8.37 -2.72 -1.05
CA CYS A 99 -9.61 -2.67 -0.29
C CYS A 99 -10.81 -3.17 -1.13
N PRO A 100 -11.47 -4.26 -0.72
CA PRO A 100 -12.64 -4.81 -1.43
C PRO A 100 -13.95 -4.09 -1.06
N VAL A 101 -13.93 -3.19 -0.06
CA VAL A 101 -15.13 -2.60 0.53
C VAL A 101 -15.93 -1.86 -0.53
N HIS A 102 -17.22 -2.19 -0.64
CA HIS A 102 -18.12 -1.66 -1.67
C HIS A 102 -18.12 -0.13 -1.75
N LYS A 103 -18.11 0.56 -0.59
CA LYS A 103 -18.04 2.03 -0.51
C LYS A 103 -16.79 2.64 -1.18
N VAL A 104 -15.72 1.86 -1.31
CA VAL A 104 -14.49 2.25 -2.03
C VAL A 104 -14.59 1.83 -3.49
N THR A 105 -14.92 0.56 -3.75
CA THR A 105 -14.90 0.01 -5.12
C THR A 105 -15.99 0.59 -6.03
N CYS A 106 -17.14 1.02 -5.50
CA CYS A 106 -18.20 1.67 -6.29
C CYS A 106 -17.76 3.02 -6.88
N THR A 107 -16.74 3.66 -6.30
CA THR A 107 -16.13 4.90 -6.84
C THR A 107 -15.06 4.63 -7.90
N GLY A 108 -14.81 3.36 -8.21
CA GLY A 108 -13.73 2.91 -9.09
C GLY A 108 -12.35 2.92 -8.42
N ALA A 109 -12.26 3.15 -7.10
CA ALA A 109 -11.02 3.15 -6.32
C ALA A 109 -10.73 1.79 -5.67
N GLY A 110 -9.60 1.69 -4.97
CA GLY A 110 -9.21 0.46 -4.25
C GLY A 110 -9.01 -0.71 -5.21
N ALA A 111 -9.57 -1.86 -4.87
CA ALA A 111 -9.49 -3.07 -5.68
C ALA A 111 -10.01 -2.90 -7.12
N ALA A 112 -10.94 -1.98 -7.37
CA ALA A 112 -11.50 -1.76 -8.71
C ALA A 112 -10.47 -1.24 -9.73
N LEU A 113 -9.35 -0.65 -9.25
CA LEU A 113 -8.26 -0.19 -10.11
C LEU A 113 -7.41 -1.33 -10.67
N LEU A 114 -7.49 -2.54 -10.10
CA LEU A 114 -6.74 -3.71 -10.61
C LEU A 114 -7.17 -4.11 -12.03
N GLU A 115 -8.43 -3.83 -12.38
CA GLU A 115 -8.96 -4.06 -13.73
C GLU A 115 -8.83 -2.83 -14.65
N LYS A 116 -8.17 -1.76 -14.19
CA LYS A 116 -7.92 -0.53 -14.97
C LYS A 116 -6.44 -0.12 -14.95
N PRO A 117 -5.52 -0.95 -15.49
CA PRO A 117 -4.08 -0.70 -15.37
C PRO A 117 -3.60 0.63 -15.95
N GLU A 118 -4.19 1.10 -17.06
CA GLU A 118 -3.84 2.41 -17.63
C GLU A 118 -4.14 3.55 -16.66
N LYS A 119 -5.36 3.54 -16.08
CA LYS A 119 -5.77 4.53 -15.09
C LYS A 119 -4.93 4.47 -13.82
N LEU A 120 -4.56 3.26 -13.40
CA LEU A 120 -3.66 3.06 -12.29
C LEU A 120 -2.29 3.72 -12.56
N GLY A 121 -1.72 3.50 -13.75
CA GLY A 121 -0.46 4.13 -14.14
C GLY A 121 -0.56 5.66 -14.12
N GLU A 122 -1.65 6.24 -14.64
CA GLU A 122 -1.90 7.69 -14.55
C GLU A 122 -1.92 8.20 -13.10
N ILE A 123 -2.61 7.48 -12.21
CA ILE A 123 -2.71 7.84 -10.80
C ILE A 123 -1.33 7.82 -10.15
N VAL A 124 -0.55 6.75 -10.33
CA VAL A 124 0.79 6.63 -9.73
C VAL A 124 1.72 7.72 -10.27
N ARG A 125 1.74 7.97 -11.60
CA ARG A 125 2.52 9.08 -12.19
C ARG A 125 2.12 10.43 -11.62
N THR A 126 0.81 10.64 -11.41
CA THR A 126 0.29 11.88 -10.80
C THR A 126 0.78 12.04 -9.37
N MET A 127 0.77 10.96 -8.57
CA MET A 127 1.29 11.00 -7.19
C MET A 127 2.78 11.33 -7.17
N VAL A 128 3.58 10.64 -7.99
CA VAL A 128 5.04 10.83 -8.08
C VAL A 128 5.39 12.26 -8.49
N LYS A 129 4.69 12.83 -9.48
CA LYS A 129 4.91 14.20 -9.94
C LYS A 129 4.59 15.27 -8.88
N ASN A 130 3.72 14.97 -7.92
CA ASN A 130 3.18 15.94 -6.95
C ASN A 130 3.57 15.64 -5.50
N SER A 131 4.60 14.84 -5.28
CA SER A 131 5.12 14.53 -3.95
C SER A 131 6.64 14.64 -3.92
N SER A 132 7.18 15.26 -2.87
CA SER A 132 8.62 15.26 -2.56
C SER A 132 9.07 14.00 -1.79
N VAL A 133 8.13 13.19 -1.30
CA VAL A 133 8.41 11.93 -0.59
C VAL A 133 8.09 10.72 -1.47
N PRO A 134 8.69 9.55 -1.21
CA PRO A 134 8.44 8.34 -2.00
C PRO A 134 6.95 7.97 -2.07
N ILE A 135 6.56 7.45 -3.24
CA ILE A 135 5.24 6.86 -3.44
C ILE A 135 5.37 5.34 -3.37
N THR A 136 4.55 4.69 -2.55
CA THR A 136 4.42 3.23 -2.54
C THR A 136 3.01 2.80 -2.89
N VAL A 137 2.84 1.53 -3.22
CA VAL A 137 1.52 0.97 -3.54
C VAL A 137 1.31 -0.31 -2.76
N LYS A 138 0.10 -0.51 -2.24
CA LYS A 138 -0.32 -1.78 -1.66
C LYS A 138 -1.47 -2.39 -2.46
N MET A 139 -1.27 -3.58 -3.00
CA MET A 139 -2.26 -4.28 -3.82
C MET A 139 -2.55 -5.71 -3.35
N ARG A 140 -3.62 -6.30 -3.89
CA ARG A 140 -3.93 -7.73 -3.83
C ARG A 140 -3.51 -8.39 -5.15
N ARG A 141 -3.31 -9.71 -5.16
CA ARG A 141 -3.06 -10.45 -6.41
C ARG A 141 -4.30 -10.43 -7.30
N ALA A 142 -4.09 -10.53 -8.61
CA ALA A 142 -5.18 -10.57 -9.59
C ALA A 142 -6.05 -11.83 -9.40
N ASP A 143 -7.34 -11.68 -9.67
CA ASP A 143 -8.32 -12.77 -9.63
C ASP A 143 -8.55 -13.27 -11.06
N ARG A 144 -8.08 -14.49 -11.36
CA ARG A 144 -8.21 -15.14 -12.67
C ARG A 144 -8.56 -16.60 -12.47
N GLU A 145 -9.15 -17.21 -13.48
CA GLU A 145 -9.65 -18.59 -13.42
C GLU A 145 -8.54 -19.58 -13.16
N ASN A 146 -7.41 -19.42 -13.86
CA ASN A 146 -6.22 -20.23 -13.67
C ASN A 146 -5.05 -19.44 -13.09
N LYS A 147 -4.08 -20.18 -12.57
CA LYS A 147 -2.94 -19.62 -11.84
C LYS A 147 -1.97 -18.87 -12.76
N GLU A 148 -1.78 -19.34 -14.00
CA GLU A 148 -0.86 -18.75 -14.97
C GLU A 148 -1.31 -17.35 -15.39
N GLU A 149 -2.58 -17.21 -15.74
CA GLU A 149 -3.20 -15.91 -16.01
C GLU A 149 -3.16 -15.01 -14.78
N GLY A 150 -3.40 -15.57 -13.59
CA GLY A 150 -3.28 -14.86 -12.33
C GLY A 150 -1.88 -14.27 -12.15
N TYR A 151 -0.82 -15.05 -12.36
CA TYR A 151 0.56 -14.57 -12.31
C TYR A 151 0.81 -13.48 -13.36
N ALA A 152 0.48 -13.76 -14.62
CA ALA A 152 0.73 -12.85 -15.74
C ALA A 152 0.05 -11.49 -15.48
N GLN A 153 -1.20 -11.48 -15.06
CA GLN A 153 -1.93 -10.26 -14.75
C GLN A 153 -1.37 -9.54 -13.52
N THR A 154 -1.02 -10.28 -12.45
CA THR A 154 -0.45 -9.67 -11.24
C THR A 154 0.89 -9.00 -11.54
N ILE A 155 1.77 -9.67 -12.29
CA ILE A 155 3.08 -9.14 -12.71
C ILE A 155 2.90 -7.95 -13.65
N LYS A 156 1.96 -8.00 -14.61
CA LYS A 156 1.65 -6.88 -15.49
C LYS A 156 1.27 -5.62 -14.72
N ILE A 157 0.36 -5.74 -13.74
CA ILE A 157 -0.05 -4.62 -12.88
C ILE A 157 1.14 -4.10 -12.07
N ALA A 158 1.93 -5.01 -11.50
CA ALA A 158 3.11 -4.68 -10.70
C ALA A 158 4.15 -3.89 -11.51
N LYS A 159 4.42 -4.29 -12.76
CA LYS A 159 5.33 -3.58 -13.66
C LYS A 159 4.82 -2.17 -13.99
N ILE A 160 3.53 -2.03 -14.29
CA ILE A 160 2.92 -0.70 -14.53
C ILE A 160 3.09 0.22 -13.33
N ILE A 161 2.98 -0.31 -12.10
CA ILE A 161 3.21 0.46 -10.88
C ILE A 161 4.68 0.92 -10.80
N GLN A 162 5.64 0.02 -11.03
CA GLN A 162 7.07 0.33 -11.07
C GLN A 162 7.40 1.37 -12.14
N ASP A 163 6.98 1.13 -13.39
CA ASP A 163 7.26 1.98 -14.55
C ASP A 163 6.62 3.36 -14.42
N SER A 164 5.59 3.49 -13.57
CA SER A 164 4.96 4.77 -13.22
C SER A 164 5.70 5.53 -12.10
N GLY A 165 6.79 4.98 -11.56
CA GLY A 165 7.68 5.65 -10.60
C GLY A 165 7.45 5.30 -9.12
N ALA A 166 6.66 4.27 -8.80
CA ALA A 166 6.53 3.84 -7.41
C ALA A 166 7.87 3.33 -6.87
N SER A 167 8.18 3.67 -5.63
CA SER A 167 9.46 3.33 -4.99
C SER A 167 9.47 1.98 -4.26
N ALA A 168 8.30 1.41 -4.00
CA ALA A 168 8.14 0.05 -3.47
C ALA A 168 6.70 -0.45 -3.68
N LEU A 169 6.51 -1.77 -3.67
CA LEU A 169 5.22 -2.44 -3.79
C LEU A 169 4.99 -3.39 -2.61
N THR A 170 3.80 -3.34 -2.00
CA THR A 170 3.34 -4.35 -1.05
C THR A 170 2.28 -5.22 -1.71
N LEU A 171 2.49 -6.54 -1.72
CA LEU A 171 1.53 -7.50 -2.29
C LEU A 171 0.89 -8.36 -1.20
N HIS A 172 -0.44 -8.30 -1.09
CA HIS A 172 -1.21 -9.27 -0.33
C HIS A 172 -1.51 -10.48 -1.22
N GLY A 173 -1.12 -11.70 -0.79
CA GLY A 173 -1.26 -12.95 -1.55
C GLY A 173 -2.69 -13.49 -1.74
N ARG A 174 -3.73 -12.69 -1.47
CA ARG A 174 -5.14 -13.06 -1.67
C ARG A 174 -5.74 -12.19 -2.75
N THR A 175 -6.72 -12.71 -3.47
CA THR A 175 -7.54 -11.93 -4.40
C THR A 175 -8.55 -11.09 -3.64
N VAL A 176 -9.21 -10.19 -4.35
CA VAL A 176 -10.24 -9.32 -3.79
C VAL A 176 -11.44 -10.16 -3.31
N PRO A 177 -12.00 -11.11 -4.10
CA PRO A 177 -13.15 -11.92 -3.64
C PRO A 177 -12.82 -12.88 -2.50
N GLN A 178 -11.56 -13.33 -2.39
CA GLN A 178 -11.14 -14.15 -1.24
C GLN A 178 -11.32 -13.42 0.09
N GLY A 179 -11.26 -12.08 0.13
CA GLY A 179 -11.35 -11.33 1.39
C GLY A 179 -10.30 -11.82 2.41
N TYR A 180 -10.76 -12.47 3.48
CA TYR A 180 -9.92 -13.10 4.50
C TYR A 180 -10.04 -14.64 4.54
N SER A 181 -10.82 -15.24 3.64
CA SER A 181 -10.96 -16.69 3.53
C SER A 181 -9.72 -17.33 2.89
N GLY A 182 -9.61 -18.66 3.00
CA GLY A 182 -8.51 -19.43 2.45
C GLY A 182 -7.14 -19.01 3.01
N LYS A 183 -6.08 -19.31 2.25
CA LYS A 183 -4.69 -18.97 2.58
C LYS A 183 -4.15 -17.93 1.59
N ALA A 184 -3.29 -17.03 2.07
CA ALA A 184 -2.52 -16.16 1.19
C ALA A 184 -1.52 -17.01 0.37
N ASP A 185 -1.56 -16.89 -0.95
CA ASP A 185 -0.63 -17.57 -1.84
C ASP A 185 0.63 -16.70 -2.01
N TRP A 186 1.68 -17.05 -1.27
CA TRP A 186 2.95 -16.32 -1.28
C TRP A 186 3.78 -16.55 -2.54
N SER A 187 3.44 -17.56 -3.37
CA SER A 187 4.16 -17.76 -4.63
C SER A 187 3.95 -16.60 -5.61
N TYR A 188 2.85 -15.86 -5.50
CA TYR A 188 2.64 -14.59 -6.23
C TYR A 188 3.58 -13.49 -5.77
N ILE A 189 3.92 -13.46 -4.48
CA ILE A 189 4.85 -12.47 -3.91
C ILE A 189 6.25 -12.73 -4.45
N ARG A 190 6.70 -13.99 -4.47
CA ARG A 190 7.95 -14.39 -5.11
C ARG A 190 7.98 -13.95 -6.58
N ALA A 191 6.97 -14.34 -7.36
CA ALA A 191 6.93 -14.04 -8.79
C ALA A 191 6.96 -12.53 -9.09
N VAL A 192 6.30 -11.71 -8.27
CA VAL A 192 6.37 -10.25 -8.41
C VAL A 192 7.73 -9.70 -8.00
N LYS A 193 8.33 -10.20 -6.91
CA LYS A 193 9.67 -9.79 -6.47
C LYS A 193 10.76 -10.14 -7.47
N GLU A 194 10.66 -11.28 -8.15
CA GLU A 194 11.57 -11.69 -9.23
C GLU A 194 11.40 -10.84 -10.50
N ALA A 195 10.22 -10.23 -10.70
CA ALA A 195 9.90 -9.47 -11.90
C ALA A 195 10.07 -7.95 -11.77
N LEU A 196 10.33 -7.43 -10.56
CA LEU A 196 10.50 -6.00 -10.26
C LEU A 196 11.92 -5.68 -9.78
N ASP A 197 12.36 -4.46 -10.09
CA ASP A 197 13.62 -3.87 -9.62
C ASP A 197 13.45 -3.08 -8.31
N ILE A 198 12.21 -2.67 -8.00
CA ILE A 198 11.87 -1.99 -6.75
C ILE A 198 11.60 -3.00 -5.62
N PRO A 199 11.80 -2.62 -4.34
CA PRO A 199 11.51 -3.48 -3.20
C PRO A 199 10.05 -3.98 -3.18
N VAL A 200 9.88 -5.27 -2.90
CA VAL A 200 8.57 -5.92 -2.73
C VAL A 200 8.40 -6.41 -1.29
N PHE A 201 7.31 -5.97 -0.65
CA PHE A 201 6.93 -6.40 0.69
C PHE A 201 5.79 -7.42 0.64
N GLY A 202 6.03 -8.60 1.20
CA GLY A 202 5.02 -9.67 1.27
C GLY A 202 4.01 -9.47 2.40
N ASN A 203 2.73 -9.73 2.12
CA ASN A 203 1.65 -9.57 3.10
C ASN A 203 0.60 -10.71 3.02
N GLY A 204 0.07 -11.09 4.18
CA GLY A 204 -0.98 -12.10 4.33
C GLY A 204 -0.53 -13.28 5.20
N ASP A 205 -1.32 -13.59 6.23
CA ASP A 205 -1.15 -14.73 7.14
C ASP A 205 0.11 -14.76 8.03
N ILE A 206 0.79 -13.62 8.19
CA ILE A 206 1.93 -13.51 9.13
C ILE A 206 1.42 -13.39 10.57
N ARG A 207 1.23 -14.55 11.23
CA ARG A 207 0.62 -14.64 12.57
C ARG A 207 1.58 -15.04 13.69
N SER A 208 2.81 -15.42 13.35
CA SER A 208 3.84 -15.79 14.30
C SER A 208 5.23 -15.52 13.72
N ARG A 209 6.26 -15.62 14.57
CA ARG A 209 7.65 -15.55 14.12
C ARG A 209 7.97 -16.60 13.05
N GLN A 210 7.41 -17.82 13.18
CA GLN A 210 7.65 -18.87 12.19
C GLN A 210 7.10 -18.46 10.82
N TYR A 211 5.87 -17.97 10.76
CA TYR A 211 5.28 -17.48 9.50
C TYR A 211 6.08 -16.31 8.88
N TYR A 212 6.67 -15.45 9.73
CA TYR A 212 7.59 -14.42 9.24
C TYR A 212 8.86 -15.02 8.61
N LEU A 213 9.50 -16.00 9.25
CA LEU A 213 10.66 -16.67 8.67
C LEU A 213 10.28 -17.40 7.36
N ASP A 214 9.11 -18.04 7.34
CA ASP A 214 8.62 -18.78 6.18
C ASP A 214 8.42 -17.86 4.98
N ILE A 215 7.75 -16.70 5.13
CA ILE A 215 7.57 -15.77 4.00
C ILE A 215 8.92 -15.22 3.51
N ILE A 216 9.86 -14.91 4.41
CA ILE A 216 11.19 -14.42 4.04
C ILE A 216 11.97 -15.47 3.23
N ASN A 217 11.85 -16.75 3.57
CA ASN A 217 12.52 -17.83 2.86
C ASN A 217 11.81 -18.19 1.54
N GLN A 218 10.49 -18.05 1.49
CA GLN A 218 9.69 -18.43 0.33
C GLN A 218 9.58 -17.35 -0.74
N THR A 219 9.85 -16.07 -0.42
CA THR A 219 9.69 -14.94 -1.34
C THR A 219 10.95 -14.09 -1.39
#